data_AF-A0A392RYQ1-F1
#
_entry.id   AF-A0A392RYQ1-F1
#
_cell.length_a   1.000
_cell.length_b   1.000
_cell.length_c   1.000
_cell.angle_alpha   90.00
_cell.angle_beta   90.00
_cell.angle_gamma   90.00
#
_symmetry.space_group_name_H-M   'P 1'
#
loop_
_entity.id
_entity.type
_entity.pdbx_description
1 polymer ?
#
loop_
_entity_poly.entity_id
_entity_poly.type
_entity_poly.pdbx_seq_one_letter_code
_entity_poly.pdbx_strand_id
1 'polypeptide(L)'
;MASSDWLALFPEAELTNLLASHSDHSPILLQSDPAMRTNFKYTFKFENLWLKEEDIGEVVEAGWSREACVEVTEKVEACADELQRWSRRKRVRLKEEVEACSEEMENLRSKTDQ
;
A
#
# COMPACT_ATOMS: atom_id res chain seq x y z
N MET A 1 -20.45 14.49 -9.58
CA MET A 1 -19.51 15.53 -9.08
C MET A 1 -20.22 16.33 -8.01
N ALA A 2 -19.55 16.71 -6.92
CA ALA A 2 -20.14 17.63 -5.94
C ALA A 2 -20.30 19.02 -6.55
N SER A 3 -21.42 19.69 -6.28
CA SER A 3 -21.62 21.08 -6.69
C SER A 3 -20.88 22.04 -5.77
N SER A 4 -20.57 23.23 -6.28
CA SER A 4 -19.94 24.31 -5.52
C SER A 4 -20.71 24.66 -4.25
N ASP A 5 -22.05 24.63 -4.32
CA ASP A 5 -22.93 24.90 -3.19
C ASP A 5 -22.78 23.85 -2.08
N TRP A 6 -22.58 22.58 -2.46
CA TRP A 6 -22.38 21.50 -1.50
C TRP A 6 -21.02 21.64 -0.79
N LEU A 7 -19.95 21.97 -1.53
CA LEU A 7 -18.63 22.24 -0.94
C LEU A 7 -18.64 23.46 0.00
N ALA A 8 -19.47 24.48 -0.30
CA ALA A 8 -19.64 25.63 0.57
C ALA A 8 -20.35 25.29 1.90
N LEU A 9 -21.24 24.29 1.89
CA LEU A 9 -21.92 23.82 3.10
C LEU A 9 -21.03 22.93 3.98
N PHE A 10 -20.07 22.23 3.38
CA PHE A 10 -19.17 21.30 4.07
C PHE A 10 -17.70 21.64 3.77
N PRO A 11 -17.19 22.79 4.26
CA PRO A 11 -15.85 23.26 3.95
C PRO A 11 -14.74 22.36 4.52
N GLU A 12 -15.06 21.54 5.51
CA GLU A 12 -14.14 20.56 6.09
C GLU A 12 -14.17 19.20 5.37
N ALA A 13 -15.10 19.00 4.44
CA ALA A 13 -15.23 17.75 3.70
C ALA A 13 -14.42 17.78 2.40
N GLU A 14 -13.62 16.74 2.18
CA GLU A 14 -12.87 16.53 0.95
C GLU A 14 -13.52 15.44 0.09
N LEU A 15 -13.68 15.71 -1.20
CA LEU A 15 -14.24 14.76 -2.17
C LEU A 15 -13.22 14.48 -3.28
N THR A 16 -12.82 13.22 -3.42
CA THR A 16 -11.83 12.79 -4.42
C THR A 16 -12.41 11.67 -5.28
N ASN A 17 -12.32 11.80 -6.61
CA ASN A 17 -12.63 10.67 -7.50
C ASN A 17 -11.37 9.81 -7.63
N LEU A 18 -11.43 8.56 -7.19
CA LEU A 18 -10.31 7.63 -7.29
C LEU A 18 -10.25 7.02 -8.70
N LEU A 19 -9.04 6.67 -9.11
CA LEU A 19 -8.81 5.86 -10.29
C LEU A 19 -9.23 4.41 -10.02
N ALA A 20 -9.96 3.82 -10.96
CA ALA A 20 -10.26 2.40 -10.97
C ALA A 20 -9.47 1.72 -12.08
N SER A 21 -8.72 0.67 -11.74
CA SER A 21 -7.93 -0.11 -12.70
C SER A 21 -8.77 -1.06 -13.55
N HIS A 22 -9.93 -1.49 -13.05
CA HIS A 22 -10.78 -2.52 -13.69
C HIS A 22 -12.26 -2.13 -13.80
N SER A 23 -12.61 -0.88 -13.53
CA SER A 23 -13.96 -0.37 -13.69
C SER A 23 -13.96 0.89 -14.57
N ASP A 24 -14.97 0.97 -15.41
CA ASP A 24 -15.38 2.16 -16.15
C ASP A 24 -15.99 3.25 -15.24
N HIS A 25 -16.22 2.95 -13.96
CA HIS A 25 -16.67 3.91 -12.96
C HIS A 25 -15.53 4.29 -11.99
N SER A 26 -15.38 5.58 -11.73
CA SER A 26 -14.46 6.09 -10.70
C SER A 26 -15.12 6.09 -9.31
N PRO A 27 -14.56 5.40 -8.31
CA PRO A 27 -15.04 5.46 -6.94
C PRO A 27 -14.96 6.89 -6.40
N ILE A 28 -15.95 7.29 -5.60
CA ILE A 28 -15.98 8.59 -4.94
C ILE A 28 -15.57 8.39 -3.49
N LEU A 29 -14.44 8.98 -3.10
CA LEU A 29 -14.01 9.06 -1.70
C LEU A 29 -14.53 10.36 -1.11
N LEU A 30 -15.32 10.26 -0.04
CA LEU A 30 -15.76 11.41 0.76
C LEU A 30 -15.12 11.32 2.14
N GLN A 31 -14.33 12.32 2.50
CA GLN A 31 -13.71 12.44 3.81
C GLN A 31 -14.32 13.61 4.57
N SER A 32 -15.08 13.33 5.63
CA SER A 32 -15.71 14.38 6.45
C SER A 32 -14.79 15.01 7.48
N ASP A 33 -13.66 14.37 7.80
CA ASP A 33 -12.60 14.89 8.65
C ASP A 33 -11.24 14.45 8.08
N PRO A 34 -10.64 15.24 7.18
CA PRO A 34 -9.34 14.94 6.57
C PRO A 34 -8.19 14.97 7.59
N ALA A 35 -8.36 15.65 8.73
CA ALA A 35 -7.35 15.77 9.76
C ALA A 35 -7.31 14.53 10.69
N MET A 36 -8.37 13.74 10.74
CA MET A 36 -8.43 12.52 11.55
C MET A 36 -7.48 11.44 11.02
N ARG A 37 -6.25 11.45 11.55
CA ARG A 37 -5.28 10.38 11.33
C ARG A 37 -5.71 9.15 12.12
N THR A 38 -6.18 8.12 11.43
CA THR A 38 -6.34 6.79 12.01
C THR A 38 -4.98 6.25 12.44
N ASN A 39 -4.77 6.09 13.74
CA ASN A 39 -3.58 5.46 14.29
C ASN A 39 -3.64 3.94 14.05
N PHE A 40 -3.21 3.51 12.87
CA PHE A 40 -3.01 2.09 12.61
C PHE A 40 -1.80 1.61 13.39
N LYS A 41 -2.02 0.72 14.37
CA LYS A 41 -0.93 -0.07 14.94
C LYS A 41 -0.42 -1.00 13.85
N TYR A 42 0.76 -0.71 13.32
CA TYR A 42 1.39 -1.58 12.33
C TYR A 42 1.71 -2.93 12.97
N THR A 43 1.20 -4.00 12.38
CA THR A 43 1.56 -5.38 12.71
C THR A 43 2.22 -5.99 11.49
N PHE A 44 3.25 -6.80 11.69
CA PHE A 44 3.86 -7.56 10.59
C PHE A 44 2.80 -8.43 9.90
N LYS A 45 2.83 -8.42 8.57
CA LYS A 45 2.02 -9.28 7.71
C LYS A 45 2.90 -9.75 6.56
N PHE A 46 2.81 -11.04 6.27
CA PHE A 46 3.45 -11.60 5.08
C PHE A 46 2.63 -11.25 3.84
N GLU A 47 3.27 -10.78 2.78
CA GLU A 47 2.61 -10.52 1.51
C GLU A 47 2.93 -11.64 0.51
N ASN A 48 1.90 -12.21 -0.13
CA ASN A 48 2.08 -13.28 -1.13
C ASN A 48 2.97 -12.86 -2.30
N LEU A 49 3.05 -11.55 -2.58
CA LEU A 49 3.92 -11.00 -3.62
C LEU A 49 5.39 -11.31 -3.38
N TRP A 50 5.82 -11.42 -2.12
CA TRP A 50 7.21 -11.70 -1.76
C TRP A 50 7.68 -13.07 -2.25
N LEU A 51 6.78 -14.03 -2.46
CA LEU A 51 7.10 -15.33 -3.04
C LEU A 51 7.58 -15.24 -4.50
N LYS A 52 7.39 -14.09 -5.16
CA LYS A 52 7.88 -13.85 -6.52
C LYS A 52 9.27 -13.20 -6.55
N GLU A 53 9.79 -12.76 -5.41
CA GLU A 53 11.13 -12.19 -5.34
C GLU A 53 12.16 -13.31 -5.24
N GLU A 54 13.22 -13.24 -6.04
CA GLU A 54 14.26 -14.29 -6.10
C GLU A 54 15.00 -14.45 -4.76
N ASP A 55 15.17 -13.37 -4.02
CA ASP A 55 15.92 -13.30 -2.76
C ASP A 55 15.09 -13.68 -1.51
N ILE A 56 13.80 -14.01 -1.66
CA ILE A 56 12.94 -14.32 -0.49
C ILE A 56 13.42 -15.52 0.31
N GLY A 57 13.93 -16.55 -0.36
CA GLY A 57 14.43 -17.77 0.28
C GLY A 57 15.62 -17.48 1.19
N GLU A 58 16.58 -16.70 0.70
CA GLU A 58 17.77 -16.30 1.44
C GLU A 58 17.42 -15.48 2.69
N VAL A 59 16.43 -14.59 2.59
CA VAL A 59 15.96 -13.77 3.71
C VAL A 59 15.32 -14.63 4.80
N VAL A 60 14.49 -15.60 4.41
CA VAL A 60 13.85 -16.53 5.34
C VAL A 60 14.91 -17.43 6.00
N GLU A 61 15.87 -17.94 5.23
CA GLU A 61 16.95 -18.77 5.75
C GLU A 61 17.84 -18.01 6.75
N ALA A 62 18.17 -16.76 6.44
CA ALA A 62 18.95 -15.88 7.30
C ALA A 62 18.22 -15.59 8.63
N GLY A 63 16.91 -15.31 8.58
CA GLY A 63 16.09 -15.11 9.78
C GLY A 63 15.96 -16.39 10.60
N TRP A 64 15.70 -17.53 9.95
CA TRP A 64 15.46 -18.82 10.60
C TRP A 64 16.70 -19.40 11.27
N SER A 65 17.87 -19.18 10.65
CA SER A 65 19.16 -19.71 11.08
C SER A 65 19.93 -18.76 11.99
N ARG A 66 19.33 -17.62 12.37
CA ARG A 66 19.97 -16.59 13.19
C ARG A 66 20.46 -17.11 14.54
N GLU A 67 19.65 -17.92 15.20
CA GLU A 67 19.95 -18.50 16.51
C GLU A 67 19.67 -20.01 16.50
N ALA A 68 20.64 -20.79 16.94
CA ALA A 68 20.52 -22.23 17.09
C ALA A 68 19.87 -22.56 18.44
N CYS A 69 19.09 -23.65 18.49
CA CYS A 69 18.48 -24.18 19.72
C CYS A 69 17.49 -23.22 20.45
N VAL A 70 16.83 -22.33 19.70
CA VAL A 70 15.70 -21.53 20.20
C VAL A 70 14.35 -22.15 19.83
N GLU A 71 13.31 -21.77 20.56
CA GLU A 71 11.93 -22.20 20.30
C GLU A 71 11.46 -21.75 18.91
N VAL A 72 10.54 -22.51 18.31
CA VAL A 72 10.02 -22.23 16.97
C VAL A 72 9.39 -20.84 16.90
N THR A 73 8.73 -20.39 17.96
CA THR A 73 8.13 -19.04 18.03
C THR A 73 9.18 -17.94 17.90
N GLU A 74 10.32 -18.10 18.55
CA GLU A 74 11.44 -17.14 18.47
C GLU A 74 12.05 -17.13 17.08
N LYS A 75 12.15 -18.29 16.42
CA LYS A 75 12.57 -18.35 15.00
C LYS A 75 11.60 -17.66 14.07
N VAL A 76 10.29 -17.83 14.28
CA VAL A 76 9.26 -17.17 13.49
C VAL A 76 9.32 -15.66 13.68
N GLU A 77 9.53 -15.17 14.91
CA GLU A 77 9.73 -13.75 15.19
C GLU A 77 10.99 -13.21 14.51
N ALA A 78 12.11 -13.95 14.56
CA ALA A 78 13.33 -13.58 13.87
C ALA A 78 13.14 -13.49 12.35
N CYS A 79 12.41 -14.43 11.74
CA CYS A 79 12.03 -14.36 10.33
C CYS A 79 11.13 -13.16 10.03
N ALA A 80 10.13 -12.89 10.86
CA ALA A 80 9.22 -11.76 10.68
C ALA A 80 9.98 -10.43 10.70
N ASP A 81 10.92 -10.28 11.63
CA ASP A 81 11.81 -9.14 11.74
C ASP A 81 12.65 -8.94 10.48
N GLU A 82 13.26 -10.03 9.99
CA GLU A 82 14.15 -9.96 8.83
C GLU A 82 13.38 -9.66 7.54
N LEU A 83 12.23 -10.31 7.36
CA LEU A 83 11.29 -10.02 6.28
C LEU A 83 10.76 -8.59 6.35
N GLN A 84 10.49 -8.06 7.55
CA GLN A 84 10.06 -6.68 7.70
C GLN A 84 11.15 -5.69 7.29
N ARG A 85 12.42 -5.95 7.62
CA ARG A 85 13.54 -5.08 7.20
C ARG A 85 13.76 -5.16 5.69
N TRP A 86 13.75 -6.37 5.15
CA TRP A 86 13.92 -6.63 3.72
C TRP A 86 12.79 -6.01 2.88
N SER A 87 11.53 -6.24 3.26
CA SER A 87 10.35 -5.76 2.54
C SER A 87 10.24 -4.24 2.49
N ARG A 88 10.82 -3.50 3.45
CA ARG A 88 10.86 -2.02 3.39
C ARG A 88 11.50 -1.52 2.10
N ARG A 89 12.57 -2.18 1.62
CA ARG A 89 13.22 -1.83 0.35
C ARG A 89 12.34 -2.16 -0.85
N LYS A 90 11.71 -3.33 -0.84
CA LYS A 90 10.81 -3.78 -1.93
C LYS A 90 9.54 -2.93 -2.01
N ARG A 91 8.98 -2.52 -0.87
CA ARG A 91 7.78 -1.69 -0.80
C ARG A 91 7.97 -0.32 -1.46
N VAL A 92 9.17 0.27 -1.38
CA VAL A 92 9.47 1.53 -2.07
C VAL A 92 9.38 1.33 -3.59
N ARG A 93 10.09 0.33 -4.13
CA ARG A 93 10.04 -0.02 -5.56
C ARG A 93 8.61 -0.26 -6.04
N LEU A 94 7.86 -1.11 -5.33
CA LEU A 94 6.48 -1.43 -5.68
C LEU A 94 5.57 -0.20 -5.64
N LYS A 95 5.78 0.70 -4.68
CA LYS A 95 5.01 1.95 -4.60
C LYS A 95 5.30 2.84 -5.81
N GLU A 96 6.56 2.99 -6.19
CA GLU A 96 6.97 3.77 -7.37
C GLU A 96 6.37 3.19 -8.66
N GLU A 97 6.40 1.87 -8.82
CA GLU A 97 5.78 1.18 -9.98
C GLU A 97 4.26 1.39 -10.04
N VAL A 98 3.58 1.32 -8.89
CA VAL A 98 2.13 1.57 -8.79
C VAL A 98 1.79 3.04 -9.09
N GLU A 99 2.57 3.98 -8.58
CA GLU A 99 2.40 5.42 -8.84
C GLU A 99 2.61 5.73 -10.33
N ALA A 100 3.69 5.22 -10.94
CA ALA A 100 3.95 5.39 -12.37
C ALA A 100 2.83 4.81 -13.25
N CYS A 101 2.34 3.61 -12.91
CA CYS A 101 1.21 3.00 -13.63
C CYS A 101 -0.08 3.82 -13.46
N SER A 102 -0.31 4.38 -12.27
CA SER A 102 -1.47 5.25 -11.98
C SER A 102 -1.41 6.55 -12.77
N GLU A 103 -0.24 7.18 -12.87
CA GLU A 103 -0.03 8.39 -13.68
C GLU A 103 -0.23 8.12 -15.18
N GLU A 104 0.24 6.97 -15.68
CA GLU A 104 -0.01 6.58 -17.07
C GLU A 104 -1.50 6.40 -17.36
N MET A 105 -2.24 5.75 -16.45
CA MET A 105 -3.70 5.60 -16.56
C MET A 105 -4.42 6.96 -16.58
N GLU A 106 -4.03 7.91 -15.73
CA GLU A 106 -4.61 9.26 -15.70
C GLU A 106 -4.33 10.02 -17.01
N ASN A 107 -3.10 9.96 -17.51
CA ASN A 107 -2.71 10.59 -18.77
C ASN A 107 -3.50 10.05 -19.97
N LEU A 108 -3.77 8.74 -20.00
CA LEU A 108 -4.57 8.12 -21.06
C LEU A 108 -6.06 8.53 -20.96
N ARG A 109 -6.61 8.65 -19.74
CA ARG A 109 -7.97 9.18 -19.53
C ARG A 109 -8.10 10.62 -19.99
N SER A 110 -7.16 11.50 -19.60
CA SER A 110 -7.19 12.92 -19.98
C SER A 110 -7.13 13.13 -21.50
N LYS A 111 -6.52 12.21 -22.26
CA LYS A 111 -6.50 12.25 -23.74
C LYS A 111 -7.79 11.76 -24.39
N THR A 112 -8.56 10.93 -23.68
CA THR A 112 -9.80 10.33 -24.19
C THR A 112 -11.01 11.26 -23.95
N ASP A 113 -10.96 12.07 -22.89
CA ASP A 113 -11.99 13.07 -22.55
C ASP A 113 -11.81 14.41 -23.29
N GLN A 114 -10.88 14.50 -24.25
CA GLN A 114 -10.56 15.71 -25.03
C GLN A 114 -11.15 15.69 -26.45
#